data_AF-I3RZ75-F1
#
_entry.id   AF-I3RZ75-F1
#
_cell.length_a   1.000
_cell.length_b   1.000
_cell.length_c   1.000
_cell.angle_alpha   90.00
_cell.angle_beta   90.00
_cell.angle_gamma   90.00
#
_symmetry.space_group_name_H-M   'P 1'
#
loop_
_entity.id
_entity.type
_entity.pdbx_description
1 polymer ?
#
loop_
_entity_poly.entity_id
_entity_poly.type
_entity_poly.pdbx_seq_one_letter_code
_entity_poly.pdbx_strand_id
1 'polypeptide(L)'
;MVSAPLIAFVITHVMYLNFYKLDYGWNMIVCVVMAVAQLTIWAVWVGVSRHPSRWKLWLVVISGGLAMLLEIYDFPPYEGFLDAHAIWHATTIPLTYVWWSFIRDDAEFRTARFLKKAK
;
A
#
# COMPACT_ATOMS: atom_id res chain seq x y z
N MET A 1 12.30 16.77 5.34
CA MET A 1 13.48 15.96 5.73
C MET A 1 13.12 14.51 6.12
N VAL A 2 11.85 14.08 6.04
CA VAL A 2 11.44 12.70 6.37
C VAL A 2 11.79 11.69 5.25
N SER A 3 11.86 12.12 3.99
CA SER A 3 12.07 11.22 2.84
C SER A 3 13.48 10.63 2.76
N ALA A 4 14.51 11.39 3.15
CA ALA A 4 15.91 10.96 3.06
C ALA A 4 16.22 9.68 3.87
N PRO A 5 15.85 9.57 5.17
CA PRO A 5 16.10 8.33 5.92
C PRO A 5 15.31 7.13 5.38
N LEU A 6 14.09 7.33 4.85
CA LEU A 6 13.31 6.25 4.24
C LEU A 6 13.98 5.72 2.98
N ILE A 7 14.46 6.62 2.12
CA ILE A 7 15.18 6.25 0.90
C ILE A 7 16.47 5.50 1.26
N ALA A 8 17.24 6.00 2.23
CA ALA A 8 18.45 5.35 2.70
C ALA A 8 18.16 3.93 3.21
N PHE A 9 17.13 3.76 4.04
CA PHE A 9 16.70 2.45 4.53
C PHE A 9 16.37 1.47 3.40
N VAL A 10 15.54 1.89 2.42
CA VAL A 10 15.15 1.05 1.30
C VAL A 10 16.36 0.64 0.46
N ILE A 11 17.24 1.58 0.14
CA ILE A 11 18.46 1.29 -0.63
C ILE A 11 19.35 0.30 0.12
N THR A 12 19.60 0.52 1.41
CA THR A 12 20.44 -0.37 2.21
C THR A 12 19.84 -1.77 2.33
N HIS A 13 18.53 -1.90 2.53
CA HIS A 13 17.85 -3.20 2.56
C HIS A 13 17.98 -3.96 1.24
N VAL A 14 17.75 -3.29 0.10
CA VAL A 14 17.89 -3.88 -1.23
C VAL A 14 19.34 -4.30 -1.50
N MET A 15 20.30 -3.45 -1.16
CA MET A 15 21.73 -3.76 -1.31
C MET A 15 22.16 -4.95 -0.43
N TYR A 16 21.69 -5.02 0.81
CA TYR A 16 21.97 -6.14 1.71
C TYR A 16 21.49 -7.48 1.12
N LEU A 17 20.25 -7.52 0.63
CA LEU A 17 19.68 -8.74 0.04
C LEU A 17 20.38 -9.16 -1.25
N ASN A 18 20.80 -8.21 -2.08
CA ASN A 18 21.43 -8.50 -3.38
C ASN A 18 22.92 -8.85 -3.27
N PHE A 19 23.67 -8.16 -2.41
CA PHE A 19 25.13 -8.26 -2.39
C PHE A 19 25.70 -9.01 -1.19
N TYR A 20 24.94 -9.19 -0.11
CA TYR A 20 25.44 -9.82 1.11
C TYR A 20 24.78 -11.16 1.40
N LYS A 21 23.45 -11.18 1.59
CA LYS A 21 22.70 -12.41 1.88
C LYS A 21 21.27 -12.30 1.37
N LEU A 22 20.91 -13.14 0.41
CA LEU A 22 19.54 -13.28 -0.04
C LEU A 22 18.71 -14.05 1.01
N ASP A 23 18.20 -13.33 2.00
CA ASP A 23 17.38 -13.87 3.08
C ASP A 23 15.90 -13.54 2.85
N TYR A 24 15.17 -14.52 2.34
CA TYR A 24 13.75 -14.37 2.02
C TYR A 24 12.90 -14.08 3.28
N GLY A 25 13.19 -14.75 4.40
CA GLY A 25 12.46 -14.54 5.65
C GLY A 25 12.65 -13.13 6.19
N TRP A 26 13.87 -12.61 6.15
CA TRP A 26 14.15 -11.21 6.48
C TRP A 26 13.41 -10.24 5.55
N ASN A 27 13.43 -10.49 4.24
CA ASN A 27 12.70 -9.68 3.28
C ASN A 27 11.20 -9.62 3.60
N MET A 28 10.59 -10.78 3.90
CA MET A 28 9.17 -10.87 4.26
C MET A 28 8.84 -10.07 5.51
N ILE A 29 9.67 -10.13 6.55
CA ILE A 29 9.47 -9.35 7.79
C ILE A 29 9.47 -7.85 7.46
N VAL A 30 10.48 -7.36 6.72
CA VAL A 30 10.59 -5.94 6.37
C VAL A 30 9.39 -5.50 5.52
N CYS A 31 9.00 -6.27 4.51
CA CYS A 31 7.85 -5.98 3.66
C CYS A 31 6.54 -5.92 4.46
N VAL A 32 6.28 -6.88 5.35
CA VAL A 32 5.08 -6.90 6.19
C VAL A 32 5.04 -5.72 7.14
N VAL A 33 6.17 -5.37 7.80
CA VAL A 33 6.25 -4.20 8.69
C VAL A 33 5.91 -2.91 7.93
N MET A 34 6.48 -2.73 6.73
CA MET A 34 6.20 -1.56 5.90
C MET A 34 4.73 -1.50 5.45
N ALA A 35 4.15 -2.65 5.08
CA ALA A 35 2.74 -2.73 4.67
C ALA A 35 1.79 -2.40 5.84
N VAL A 36 2.02 -2.96 7.02
CA VAL A 36 1.23 -2.67 8.23
C VAL A 36 1.33 -1.18 8.60
N ALA A 37 2.53 -0.60 8.57
CA ALA A 37 2.72 0.82 8.82
C ALA A 37 1.93 1.68 7.82
N GLN A 38 2.02 1.37 6.52
CA GLN A 38 1.28 2.07 5.47
C GLN A 38 -0.24 1.98 5.67
N LEU A 39 -0.78 0.78 5.88
CA LEU A 39 -2.21 0.57 6.09
C LEU A 39 -2.71 1.31 7.33
N THR A 40 -1.94 1.30 8.41
CA THR A 40 -2.28 2.01 9.66
C THR A 40 -2.32 3.52 9.44
N ILE A 41 -1.32 4.09 8.77
CA ILE A 41 -1.28 5.53 8.47
C ILE A 41 -2.53 5.95 7.68
N TRP A 42 -2.89 5.18 6.65
CA TRP A 42 -4.07 5.49 5.84
C TRP A 42 -5.39 5.24 6.58
N ALA A 43 -5.50 4.19 7.39
CA ALA A 43 -6.67 3.94 8.23
C ALA A 43 -6.91 5.11 9.21
N VAL A 44 -5.86 5.57 9.89
CA VAL A 44 -5.93 6.73 10.79
C VAL A 44 -6.33 7.98 10.01
N TRP A 45 -5.70 8.25 8.87
CA TRP A 45 -6.03 9.41 8.05
C TRP A 45 -7.50 9.41 7.63
N VAL A 46 -8.01 8.28 7.15
CA VAL A 46 -9.40 8.13 6.71
C VAL A 46 -10.38 8.28 7.88
N GLY A 47 -10.04 7.74 9.05
CA GLY A 47 -10.87 7.83 10.25
C GLY A 47 -10.99 9.27 10.77
N VAL A 48 -9.92 10.06 10.68
CA VAL A 48 -9.91 11.46 11.12
C VAL A 48 -10.40 12.43 10.02
N SER A 49 -10.17 12.09 8.76
CA SER A 49 -10.50 12.95 7.62
C SER A 49 -11.99 12.97 7.29
N ARG A 50 -12.48 14.16 6.92
CA ARG A 50 -13.83 14.37 6.37
C ARG A 50 -13.80 14.51 4.84
N HIS A 51 -12.78 13.94 4.18
CA HIS A 51 -12.67 13.99 2.72
C HIS A 51 -13.86 13.28 2.05
N PRO A 52 -14.49 13.88 1.01
CA PRO A 52 -15.66 13.29 0.36
C PRO A 52 -15.38 11.91 -0.26
N SER A 53 -14.17 11.71 -0.81
CA SER A 53 -13.76 10.44 -1.43
C SER A 53 -13.11 9.43 -0.46
N ARG A 54 -13.26 9.61 0.85
CA ARG A 54 -12.61 8.73 1.86
C ARG A 54 -13.04 7.26 1.78
N TRP A 55 -14.21 6.97 1.21
CA TRP A 55 -14.69 5.61 1.01
C TRP A 55 -13.77 4.79 0.08
N LYS A 56 -13.14 5.44 -0.92
CA LYS A 56 -12.18 4.81 -1.82
C LYS A 56 -10.94 4.34 -1.08
N LEU A 57 -10.47 5.13 -0.12
CA LEU A 57 -9.36 4.75 0.75
C LEU A 57 -9.75 3.66 1.74
N TRP A 58 -10.96 3.67 2.31
CA TRP A 58 -11.44 2.56 3.14
C TRP A 58 -11.42 1.24 2.37
N LEU A 59 -11.89 1.25 1.12
CA LEU A 59 -11.83 0.11 0.22
C LEU A 59 -10.37 -0.36 0.04
N VAL A 60 -9.45 0.55 -0.28
CA VAL A 60 -8.03 0.20 -0.45
C VAL A 60 -7.39 -0.33 0.84
N VAL A 61 -7.69 0.24 2.00
CA VAL A 61 -7.14 -0.21 3.29
C VAL A 61 -7.64 -1.60 3.64
N ILE A 62 -8.95 -1.85 3.55
CA ILE A 62 -9.54 -3.15 3.91
C ILE A 62 -9.09 -4.22 2.93
N SER A 63 -9.27 -3.98 1.63
CA SER A 63 -8.91 -4.94 0.60
C SER A 63 -7.40 -5.15 0.50
N GLY A 64 -6.59 -4.11 0.74
CA GLY A 64 -5.13 -4.22 0.83
C GLY A 64 -4.68 -5.05 2.04
N GLY A 65 -5.35 -4.89 3.19
CA GLY A 65 -5.13 -5.75 4.36
C GLY A 65 -5.47 -7.22 4.09
N LEU A 66 -6.60 -7.48 3.41
CA LEU A 66 -6.98 -8.84 3.00
C LEU A 66 -5.97 -9.44 2.00
N ALA A 67 -5.51 -8.66 1.02
CA ALA A 67 -4.47 -9.10 0.09
C ALA A 67 -3.17 -9.45 0.82
N MET A 68 -2.76 -8.65 1.80
CA MET A 68 -1.58 -8.96 2.63
C MET A 68 -1.73 -10.27 3.42
N LEU A 69 -2.94 -10.60 3.90
CA LEU A 69 -3.17 -11.88 4.56
C LEU A 69 -3.02 -13.08 3.61
N LEU A 70 -3.41 -12.92 2.34
CA LEU A 70 -3.19 -13.95 1.32
C LEU A 70 -1.70 -14.19 1.09
N GLU A 71 -0.91 -13.11 0.98
CA GLU A 71 0.55 -13.19 0.82
C GLU A 71 1.23 -13.89 2.00
N ILE A 72 0.72 -13.71 3.22
CA ILE A 72 1.26 -14.40 4.42
C ILE A 72 0.84 -15.87 4.46
N TYR A 73 -0.39 -16.19 4.02
CA TYR A 73 -0.89 -17.55 4.04
C TYR A 73 -0.17 -18.44 3.01
N ASP A 74 0.27 -17.87 1.89
CA ASP A 74 1.17 -18.47 0.88
C ASP A 74 0.81 -19.93 0.53
N PHE A 75 -0.46 -20.16 0.21
CA PHE A 75 -0.95 -21.50 -0.10
C PHE A 75 -0.51 -21.94 -1.51
N PRO A 76 -0.21 -23.24 -1.69
CA PRO A 76 0.23 -23.76 -2.98
C PRO A 76 -0.90 -23.71 -4.02
N PRO A 77 -0.58 -23.75 -5.32
CA PRO A 77 -1.58 -23.66 -6.38
C PRO A 77 -2.70 -24.70 -6.24
N TYR A 78 -3.95 -24.23 -6.18
CA TYR A 78 -5.12 -25.07 -6.28
C TYR A 78 -5.24 -25.62 -7.71
N GLU A 79 -5.22 -26.95 -7.85
CA GLU A 79 -5.27 -27.66 -9.13
C GLU A 79 -4.17 -27.25 -10.13
N GLY A 80 -3.08 -26.63 -9.65
CA GLY A 80 -2.01 -26.11 -10.51
C GLY A 80 -2.31 -24.78 -11.21
N PHE A 81 -3.45 -24.14 -10.94
CA PHE A 81 -3.89 -22.92 -11.64
C PHE A 81 -3.87 -21.65 -10.78
N LEU A 82 -4.32 -21.71 -9.53
CA LEU A 82 -4.51 -20.53 -8.68
C LEU A 82 -3.80 -20.69 -7.34
N ASP A 83 -2.77 -19.89 -7.10
CA ASP A 83 -2.10 -19.78 -5.80
C ASP A 83 -2.45 -18.46 -5.09
N ALA A 84 -1.93 -18.30 -3.88
CA ALA A 84 -2.09 -17.07 -3.10
C ALA A 84 -1.64 -15.83 -3.88
N HIS A 85 -0.54 -15.95 -4.60
CA HIS A 85 0.09 -14.85 -5.30
C HIS A 85 -0.71 -14.39 -6.53
N ALA A 86 -1.32 -15.32 -7.27
CA ALA A 86 -2.21 -15.02 -8.37
C ALA A 86 -3.46 -14.26 -7.89
N ILE A 87 -4.05 -14.68 -6.77
CA ILE A 87 -5.19 -13.96 -6.16
C ILE A 87 -4.76 -12.58 -5.67
N TRP A 88 -3.56 -12.47 -5.09
CA TRP A 88 -2.98 -11.20 -4.68
C TRP A 88 -2.85 -10.24 -5.87
N HIS A 89 -2.29 -10.68 -7.00
CA HIS A 89 -2.22 -9.90 -8.23
C HIS A 89 -3.60 -9.50 -8.76
N ALA A 90 -4.54 -10.44 -8.84
CA ALA A 90 -5.89 -10.18 -9.31
C ALA A 90 -6.62 -9.13 -8.46
N THR A 91 -6.33 -9.11 -7.15
CA THR A 91 -6.91 -8.16 -6.21
C THR A 91 -6.25 -6.78 -6.31
N THR A 92 -4.93 -6.71 -6.46
CA THR A 92 -4.18 -5.45 -6.43
C THR A 92 -4.34 -4.59 -7.69
N ILE A 93 -4.63 -5.17 -8.85
CA ILE A 93 -4.89 -4.43 -10.10
C ILE A 93 -6.07 -3.45 -9.97
N PRO A 94 -7.31 -3.89 -9.65
CA PRO A 94 -8.44 -2.97 -9.49
C PRO A 94 -8.26 -2.02 -8.30
N LEU A 95 -7.60 -2.46 -7.22
CA LEU A 95 -7.30 -1.59 -6.09
C LEU A 95 -6.39 -0.43 -6.47
N THR A 96 -5.42 -0.66 -7.35
CA THR A 96 -4.53 0.38 -7.87
C THR A 96 -5.33 1.44 -8.63
N TYR A 97 -6.34 1.03 -9.41
CA TYR A 97 -7.23 1.98 -10.07
C TYR A 97 -8.02 2.83 -9.07
N VAL A 98 -8.60 2.21 -8.03
CA VAL A 98 -9.36 2.93 -6.98
C VAL A 98 -8.45 3.91 -6.24
N TRP A 99 -7.22 3.51 -5.95
CA TRP A 99 -6.21 4.35 -5.33
C TRP A 99 -5.90 5.60 -6.14
N TRP A 100 -5.60 5.45 -7.43
CA TRP A 100 -5.34 6.58 -8.32
C TRP A 100 -6.58 7.47 -8.50
N SER A 101 -7.77 6.88 -8.52
CA SER A 101 -9.00 7.67 -8.52
C SER A 101 -9.14 8.51 -7.25
N PHE A 102 -8.76 8.00 -6.07
CA PHE A 102 -8.74 8.81 -4.85
C PHE A 102 -7.71 9.95 -4.94
N ILE A 103 -6.50 9.67 -5.43
CA ILE A 103 -5.45 10.70 -5.57
C ILE A 103 -5.92 11.86 -6.44
N ARG A 104 -6.57 11.55 -7.58
CA ARG A 104 -7.16 12.57 -8.45
C ARG A 104 -8.18 13.42 -7.70
N ASP A 105 -9.12 12.78 -7.00
CA ASP A 105 -10.16 13.49 -6.24
C ASP A 105 -9.55 14.38 -5.13
N ASP A 106 -8.50 13.91 -4.43
CA ASP A 106 -7.81 14.71 -3.40
C ASP A 106 -7.12 15.93 -4.03
N ALA A 107 -6.47 15.76 -5.19
CA ALA A 107 -5.84 16.87 -5.90
C ALA A 107 -6.87 17.94 -6.33
N GLU A 108 -8.02 17.53 -6.86
CA GLU A 108 -9.13 18.42 -7.21
C GLU A 108 -9.70 19.13 -5.98
N PHE A 109 -9.97 18.38 -4.90
CA PHE A 109 -10.50 18.92 -3.65
C PHE A 109 -9.57 19.97 -3.04
N ARG A 110 -8.27 19.68 -2.97
CA ARG A 110 -7.27 20.61 -2.43
C ARG A 110 -7.16 21.86 -3.30
N THR A 111 -7.13 21.71 -4.62
CA THR A 111 -7.04 22.83 -5.56
C THR A 111 -8.24 23.76 -5.46
N ALA A 112 -9.46 23.20 -5.47
CA ALA A 112 -10.69 23.99 -5.32
C ALA A 112 -10.73 24.76 -3.99
N ARG A 113 -10.24 24.14 -2.90
CA ARG A 113 -10.17 24.79 -1.58
C ARG A 113 -9.16 25.94 -1.56
N PHE A 114 -8.03 25.81 -2.24
CA PHE A 114 -7.05 26.90 -2.36
C PHE A 114 -7.61 28.07 -3.17
N LEU A 115 -8.25 27.81 -4.31
CA LEU A 115 -8.85 28.86 -5.14
C LEU A 115 -9.96 29.62 -4.40
N LYS A 116 -10.81 28.92 -3.64
CA LYS A 116 -11.84 29.57 -2.80
C LYS A 116 -11.26 30.44 -1.69
N LYS A 117 -10.06 30.13 -1.18
CA LYS A 117 -9.39 30.92 -0.14
C LYS A 117 -8.69 32.17 -0.70
N ALA A 118 -8.31 32.14 -1.97
CA ALA A 118 -7.61 33.24 -2.64
C ALA A 118 -8.55 34.33 -3.19
N LYS A 119 -9.87 34.05 -3.25
CA LYS A 119 -10.92 34.98 -3.64
C LYS A 119 -11.60 35.55 -2.41
#